data_AF-A0A7X6AR98-F1
#
_entry.id   AF-A0A7X6AR98-F1
#
_cell.length_a   1.000
_cell.length_b   1.000
_cell.length_c   1.000
_cell.angle_alpha   90.00
_cell.angle_beta   90.00
_cell.angle_gamma   90.00
#
_symmetry.space_group_name_H-M   'P 1'
#
loop_
_entity.id
_entity.type
_entity.pdbx_description
1 polymer ?
#
loop_
_entity_poly.entity_id
_entity_poly.type
_entity_poly.pdbx_seq_one_letter_code
_entity_poly.pdbx_strand_id
1 'polypeptide(L)' 'HSATIGGRVRVELPAGTTLEGVAVRLDGDGALVVRLGDGTERVVTAGDVVHLRPV' A
#
# COMPACT_ATOMS: atom_id res chain seq x y z
N HIS A 1 -13.36 3.30 -10.91
CA HIS A 1 -12.37 2.22 -11.11
C HIS A 1 -11.14 2.54 -10.29
N SER A 2 -10.94 1.86 -9.16
CA SER A 2 -9.73 2.06 -8.34
C SER A 2 -8.56 1.35 -9.05
N ALA A 3 -7.64 2.12 -9.64
CA ALA A 3 -6.62 1.64 -10.56
C ALA A 3 -5.38 0.99 -9.90
N THR A 4 -5.40 0.78 -8.58
CA THR A 4 -4.22 0.34 -7.81
C THR A 4 -4.24 -1.14 -7.43
N ILE A 5 -5.37 -1.84 -7.47
CA ILE A 5 -5.44 -3.27 -7.11
C ILE A 5 -4.76 -4.11 -8.19
N GLY A 6 -3.76 -4.91 -7.79
CA GLY A 6 -2.95 -5.76 -8.67
C GLY A 6 -1.68 -5.08 -9.21
N GLY A 7 -1.53 -3.78 -9.01
CA GLY A 7 -0.34 -3.02 -9.37
C GLY A 7 0.73 -3.06 -8.28
N ARG A 8 2.00 -2.86 -8.69
CA ARG A 8 3.02 -2.49 -7.71
C ARG A 8 2.75 -1.07 -7.23
N VAL A 9 2.89 -0.87 -5.94
CA VAL A 9 2.68 0.40 -5.27
C VAL A 9 3.88 0.71 -4.40
N ARG A 10 4.23 1.99 -4.38
CA ARG A 10 5.15 2.57 -3.42
C ARG A 10 4.34 3.48 -2.49
N VAL A 11 4.38 3.15 -1.22
CA VAL A 11 3.72 3.85 -0.12
C VAL A 11 4.78 4.57 0.70
N GLU A 12 4.62 5.87 0.83
CA GLU A 12 5.42 6.70 1.74
C GLU A 12 4.65 6.83 3.06
N LEU A 13 5.25 6.33 4.13
CA LEU A 13 4.72 6.33 5.51
C LEU A 13 5.34 7.50 6.32
N PRO A 14 4.78 7.82 7.50
CA PRO A 14 5.29 8.88 8.34
C PRO A 14 6.68 8.48 8.87
N ALA A 15 7.46 9.47 9.31
CA ALA A 15 8.86 9.30 9.72
C ALA A 15 9.83 8.87 8.59
N GLY A 16 9.45 9.05 7.31
CA GLY A 16 10.33 8.79 6.16
C GLY A 16 10.47 7.32 5.79
N THR A 17 9.60 6.46 6.31
CA THR A 17 9.59 5.04 5.95
C THR A 17 8.94 4.88 4.57
N THR A 18 9.54 4.09 3.69
CA THR A 18 8.96 3.76 2.39
C THR A 18 8.66 2.27 2.33
N LEU A 19 7.50 1.91 1.81
CA LEU A 19 7.04 0.54 1.66
C LEU A 19 6.73 0.28 0.19
N GLU A 20 7.36 -0.73 -0.39
CA GLU A 20 7.15 -1.13 -1.78
C GLU A 20 6.62 -2.56 -1.83
N GLY A 21 5.57 -2.77 -2.62
CA GLY A 21 4.96 -4.09 -2.76
C GLY A 21 3.81 -4.11 -3.75
N VAL A 22 3.01 -5.17 -3.73
CA VAL A 22 1.85 -5.33 -4.60
C VAL A 22 0.59 -5.04 -3.80
N ALA A 23 -0.23 -4.11 -4.27
CA ALA A 23 -1.54 -3.86 -3.70
C ALA A 23 -2.45 -5.05 -3.99
N VAL A 24 -2.76 -5.85 -2.96
CA VAL A 24 -3.51 -7.11 -3.11
C VAL A 24 -5.00 -6.93 -2.85
N ARG A 25 -5.38 -6.06 -1.91
CA ARG A 25 -6.79 -5.77 -1.58
C ARG A 25 -6.95 -4.44 -0.85
N LEU A 26 -8.16 -3.89 -0.92
CA LEU A 26 -8.63 -2.79 -0.08
C LEU A 26 -9.59 -3.39 0.95
N ASP A 27 -9.38 -3.11 2.23
CA ASP A 27 -10.33 -3.44 3.29
C ASP A 27 -11.48 -2.42 3.34
N GLY A 28 -12.58 -2.81 3.99
CA GLY A 28 -13.84 -2.04 4.03
C GLY A 28 -13.70 -0.63 4.61
N ASP A 29 -12.69 -0.40 5.44
CA ASP A 29 -12.38 0.88 6.06
C ASP A 29 -11.48 1.78 5.17
N GLY A 30 -11.17 1.35 3.95
CA GLY A 30 -10.27 2.06 3.04
C GLY A 30 -8.79 1.80 3.29
N ALA A 31 -8.44 0.79 4.09
CA ALA A 31 -7.06 0.37 4.28
C ALA A 31 -6.56 -0.45 3.08
N LEU A 32 -5.35 -0.16 2.60
CA LEU A 32 -4.70 -0.87 1.51
C LEU A 32 -3.81 -1.98 2.08
N VAL A 33 -4.04 -3.21 1.63
CA VAL A 33 -3.16 -4.34 1.94
C VAL A 33 -2.12 -4.45 0.84
N VAL A 34 -0.86 -4.37 1.24
CA VAL A 34 0.30 -4.46 0.35
C VAL A 34 1.09 -5.71 0.69
N ARG A 35 1.28 -6.60 -0.30
CA ARG A 35 2.16 -7.76 -0.18
C ARG A 35 3.58 -7.38 -0.55
N LEU A 36 4.49 -7.54 0.39
CA LEU A 36 5.92 -7.25 0.23
C LEU A 36 6.63 -8.36 -0.55
N GLY A 37 7.86 -8.07 -0.97
CA GLY A 37 8.71 -9.01 -1.71
C GLY A 37 9.10 -10.27 -0.92
N ASP A 38 9.07 -10.20 0.41
CA ASP A 38 9.30 -11.33 1.32
C ASP A 38 8.04 -12.21 1.52
N GLY A 39 6.93 -11.86 0.87
CA GLY A 39 5.66 -12.56 0.98
C GLY A 39 4.80 -12.14 2.18
N THR A 40 5.28 -11.25 3.04
CA THR A 40 4.49 -10.70 4.14
C THR A 40 3.46 -9.69 3.63
N GLU A 41 2.33 -9.60 4.32
CA GLU A 41 1.29 -8.61 4.03
C GLU A 41 1.32 -7.50 5.08
N ARG A 42 1.24 -6.26 4.61
CA ARG A 42 1.18 -5.06 5.42
C ARG A 42 -0.12 -4.33 5.14
N VAL A 43 -0.87 -4.06 6.20
CA VAL A 43 -2.07 -3.21 6.14
C VAL A 43 -1.61 -1.76 6.32
N VAL A 44 -2.01 -0.90 5.39
CA VAL A 44 -1.71 0.52 5.40
C VAL A 44 -3.02 1.29 5.40
N THR A 45 -3.27 2.09 6.44
CA THR A 45 -4.49 2.91 6.48
C THR A 45 -4.29 4.24 5.77
N ALA A 46 -5.37 4.86 5.29
CA ALA A 46 -5.29 6.17 4.66
C ALA A 46 -4.72 7.27 5.59
N GLY A 47 -4.78 7.08 6.92
CA GLY A 47 -4.17 7.99 7.90
C GLY A 47 -2.65 7.83 8.01
N ASP A 48 -2.11 6.68 7.64
CA ASP A 48 -0.67 6.40 7.66
C ASP A 48 0.01 6.74 6.33
N VAL A 49 -0.74 6.95 5.25
CA VAL A 49 -0.16 7.26 3.94
C VAL A 49 0.12 8.75 3.81
N VAL A 50 1.40 9.09 3.66
CA VAL A 50 1.81 10.43 3.24
C VAL A 50 1.64 10.57 1.73
N HIS A 51 2.04 9.55 0.96
CA HIS A 51 1.91 9.57 -0.50
C HIS A 51 1.86 8.15 -1.08
N LEU A 52 1.08 7.95 -2.15
CA LEU A 52 0.97 6.67 -2.85
C LEU A 52 1.20 6.88 -4.34
N ARG A 53 2.16 6.12 -4.91
CA ARG A 53 2.46 6.15 -6.35
C ARG A 53 2.41 4.74 -6.93
N PRO A 54 1.77 4.54 -8.10
CA PRO A 54 2.02 3.36 -8.91
C PRO A 54 3.47 3.41 -9.43
N VAL A 55 4.15 2.26 -9.41
CA VAL A 55 5.54 2.11 -9.91
C VAL A 55 5.60 1.20 -11.12
#